data_AF-A0A5S5B6G8-F1
#
_entry.id   AF-A0A5S5B6G8-F1
#
_cell.length_a   1.000
_cell.length_b   1.000
_cell.length_c   1.000
_cell.angle_alpha   90.00
_cell.angle_beta   90.00
_cell.angle_gamma   90.00
#
_symmetry.space_group_name_H-M   'P 1'
#
loop_
_entity.id
_entity.type
_entity.pdbx_description
1 polymer ?
#
loop_
_entity_poly.entity_id
_entity_poly.type
_entity_poly.pdbx_seq_one_letter_code
_entity_poly.pdbx_strand_id
1 'polypeptide(L)'
;MITKGPNGWDVDFWLDRTAGIRKRKRAFRTRSEAERWVADLRRDYSRRGRDPGERLADLVQVWYELHGVQLKDQRRYGRTLAIVEALGNPIASSLTALEFSRYRAERLKSCTPATVNHEHRYLKAVFNELIRLGVWHEANPLANLRQLRIDETELTFLTLDECRMVLNECARSTNSHTLPVAKLCLATGARWDEAESITRNQLANGQVRFSRTKNGRVRSIPVPDDLVKLMLERGYPGSGRLFSSCRSAFRKAYERTGLHTPGQLTHILRHTFASHYMMQGGNILTLQRILGHGDIKMTMRYSHLAPDHFATALTHSPLALLSQEEPQDAAN
;
A
#
# COMPACT_ATOMS: atom_id res chain seq x y z
N MET A 1 -3.59 -35.63 -33.60
CA MET A 1 -4.16 -36.91 -34.04
C MET A 1 -5.56 -37.01 -33.45
N ILE A 2 -6.54 -37.36 -34.27
CA ILE A 2 -7.92 -37.64 -33.84
C ILE A 2 -8.12 -39.15 -34.01
N THR A 3 -8.51 -39.84 -32.94
CA THR A 3 -8.61 -41.31 -32.92
C THR A 3 -9.95 -41.74 -32.37
N LYS A 4 -10.50 -42.85 -32.87
CA LYS A 4 -11.74 -43.44 -32.33
C LYS A 4 -11.40 -44.29 -31.10
N GLY A 5 -11.97 -43.94 -29.96
CA GLY A 5 -11.84 -44.65 -28.68
C GLY A 5 -13.14 -45.38 -28.27
N PRO A 6 -13.14 -46.07 -27.12
CA PRO A 6 -14.29 -46.86 -26.65
C PRO A 6 -15.52 -46.00 -26.30
N ASN A 7 -15.30 -44.73 -25.90
CA ASN A 7 -16.36 -43.83 -25.44
C ASN A 7 -16.60 -42.63 -26.38
N GLY A 8 -16.11 -42.70 -27.62
CA GLY A 8 -16.24 -41.61 -28.60
C GLY A 8 -14.94 -41.32 -29.35
N TRP A 9 -14.77 -40.07 -29.79
CA TRP A 9 -13.56 -39.62 -30.49
C TRP A 9 -12.65 -38.86 -29.54
N ASP A 10 -11.35 -39.15 -29.60
CA ASP A 10 -10.32 -38.53 -28.77
C ASP A 10 -9.39 -37.69 -29.63
N VAL A 11 -8.91 -36.58 -29.07
CA VAL A 11 -7.99 -35.63 -29.71
C VAL A 11 -6.73 -35.51 -28.88
N ASP A 12 -5.57 -35.67 -29.52
CA ASP A 12 -4.25 -35.38 -28.96
C ASP A 12 -3.35 -34.76 -30.03
N PHE A 13 -3.02 -33.48 -29.91
CA PHE A 13 -2.15 -32.79 -30.87
C PHE A 13 -1.34 -31.67 -30.23
N TRP A 14 -0.26 -31.29 -30.91
CA TRP A 14 0.49 -30.07 -30.58
C TRP A 14 -0.15 -28.89 -31.30
N LEU A 15 -0.59 -27.90 -30.54
CA LEU A 15 -1.08 -26.62 -31.05
C LEU A 15 0.11 -25.77 -31.50
N ASP A 16 1.18 -25.76 -30.71
CA ASP A 16 2.50 -25.23 -31.06
C ASP A 16 3.57 -26.15 -30.45
N ARG A 17 4.48 -26.68 -31.29
CA ARG A 17 5.58 -27.54 -30.82
C ARG A 17 6.72 -26.74 -30.21
N THR A 18 7.01 -25.56 -30.74
CA THR A 18 8.08 -24.68 -30.29
C THR A 18 7.74 -24.08 -28.93
N ALA A 19 6.48 -23.66 -28.76
CA ALA A 19 5.97 -23.15 -27.48
C ALA A 19 5.54 -24.26 -26.50
N GLY A 20 5.66 -25.53 -26.88
CA GLY A 20 5.34 -26.67 -26.00
C GLY A 20 3.84 -26.84 -25.69
N ILE A 21 2.93 -26.27 -26.50
CA ILE A 21 1.49 -26.28 -26.24
C ILE A 21 0.85 -27.54 -26.82
N ARG A 22 0.59 -28.53 -25.99
CA ARG A 22 -0.12 -29.77 -26.34
C ARG A 22 -1.56 -29.75 -25.84
N LYS A 23 -2.50 -30.14 -26.70
CA LYS A 23 -3.94 -30.19 -26.40
C LYS A 23 -4.48 -31.61 -26.48
N ARG A 24 -5.16 -31.99 -25.40
CA ARG A 24 -5.81 -33.30 -25.24
C ARG A 24 -7.23 -33.13 -24.77
N LYS A 25 -8.18 -33.78 -25.43
CA LYS A 25 -9.58 -33.88 -24.98
C LYS A 25 -10.17 -35.18 -25.49
N ARG A 26 -10.93 -35.86 -24.63
CA ARG A 26 -11.49 -37.18 -24.89
C ARG A 26 -13.02 -37.13 -25.00
N ALA A 27 -13.59 -38.18 -25.56
CA ALA A 27 -15.04 -38.45 -25.58
C ALA A 27 -15.89 -37.41 -26.33
N PHE A 28 -15.43 -36.96 -27.50
CA PHE A 28 -16.31 -36.25 -28.45
C PHE A 28 -17.34 -37.21 -29.04
N ARG A 29 -18.58 -36.75 -29.25
CA ARG A 29 -19.67 -37.61 -29.74
C ARG A 29 -19.45 -38.01 -31.20
N THR A 30 -18.92 -37.09 -32.00
CA THR A 30 -18.68 -37.31 -33.43
C THR A 30 -17.27 -36.86 -33.84
N ARG A 31 -16.76 -37.42 -34.94
CA ARG A 31 -15.48 -37.01 -35.53
C ARG A 31 -15.50 -35.54 -35.94
N SER A 32 -16.60 -35.09 -36.55
CA SER A 32 -16.77 -33.71 -37.01
C SER A 32 -16.73 -32.71 -35.85
N GLU A 33 -17.25 -33.07 -34.67
CA GLU A 33 -17.16 -32.26 -33.45
C GLU A 33 -15.71 -32.11 -32.98
N ALA A 34 -14.96 -33.21 -32.98
CA ALA A 34 -13.53 -33.21 -32.65
C ALA A 34 -12.71 -32.35 -33.64
N GLU A 35 -12.99 -32.47 -34.94
CA GLU A 35 -12.33 -31.68 -36.00
C GLU A 35 -12.64 -30.18 -35.87
N ARG A 36 -13.90 -29.83 -35.59
CA ARG A 36 -14.31 -28.45 -35.36
C ARG A 36 -13.61 -27.84 -34.15
N TRP A 37 -13.54 -28.57 -33.05
CA TRP A 37 -12.83 -28.13 -31.84
C TRP A 37 -11.34 -27.86 -32.08
N VAL A 38 -10.66 -28.71 -32.87
CA VAL A 38 -9.26 -28.48 -33.27
C VAL A 38 -9.12 -27.24 -34.14
N ALA A 39 -10.01 -27.07 -35.12
CA ALA A 39 -9.99 -25.90 -36.01
C ALA A 39 -10.22 -24.60 -35.24
N ASP A 40 -11.16 -24.60 -34.28
CA ASP A 40 -11.44 -23.46 -33.39
C ASP A 40 -10.20 -23.07 -32.57
N LEU A 41 -9.55 -24.06 -31.94
CA LEU A 41 -8.32 -23.81 -31.18
C LEU A 41 -7.20 -23.25 -32.03
N ARG A 42 -6.98 -23.78 -33.24
CA ARG A 42 -5.94 -23.27 -34.16
C ARG A 42 -6.23 -21.85 -34.60
N ARG A 43 -7.49 -21.55 -34.92
CA ARG A 43 -7.93 -20.20 -35.29
C ARG A 43 -7.75 -19.22 -34.14
N ASP A 44 -8.17 -19.59 -32.93
CA ASP A 44 -7.98 -18.74 -31.75
C ASP A 44 -6.51 -18.54 -31.42
N TYR A 45 -5.70 -19.58 -31.49
CA TYR A 45 -4.25 -19.47 -31.31
C TYR A 45 -3.61 -18.55 -32.35
N SER A 46 -3.94 -18.72 -33.63
CA SER A 46 -3.41 -17.88 -34.71
C SER A 46 -3.81 -16.41 -34.56
N ARG A 47 -5.03 -16.16 -34.07
CA ARG A 47 -5.53 -14.80 -33.83
C ARG A 47 -4.90 -14.14 -32.60
N ARG A 48 -4.67 -14.90 -31.53
CA ARG A 48 -4.26 -14.36 -30.22
C ARG A 48 -2.75 -14.48 -29.95
N GLY A 49 -2.05 -15.33 -30.71
CA GLY A 49 -0.63 -15.66 -30.51
C GLY A 49 -0.33 -16.42 -29.21
N ARG A 50 -1.35 -16.99 -28.55
CA ARG A 50 -1.25 -17.56 -27.20
C ARG A 50 -2.24 -18.71 -27.00
N ASP A 51 -1.98 -19.55 -26.00
CA ASP A 51 -2.84 -20.69 -25.68
C ASP A 51 -4.27 -20.24 -25.30
N PRO A 52 -5.32 -20.64 -26.06
CA PRO A 52 -6.70 -20.32 -25.73
C PRO A 52 -7.21 -20.92 -24.41
N GLY A 53 -6.52 -21.94 -23.89
CA GLY A 53 -6.80 -22.58 -22.62
C GLY A 53 -5.90 -22.15 -21.46
N GLU A 54 -5.08 -21.12 -21.65
CA GLU A 54 -4.19 -20.59 -20.60
C GLU A 54 -4.99 -20.17 -19.37
N ARG A 55 -4.53 -20.60 -18.20
CA ARG A 55 -5.18 -20.26 -16.93
C ARG A 55 -4.71 -18.91 -16.43
N LEU A 56 -5.55 -18.27 -15.64
CA LEU A 56 -5.23 -16.97 -15.06
C LEU A 56 -3.95 -17.02 -14.20
N ALA A 57 -3.66 -18.15 -13.55
CA ALA A 57 -2.43 -18.33 -12.77
C ALA A 57 -1.18 -18.31 -13.65
N ASP A 58 -1.23 -18.95 -14.83
CA ASP A 58 -0.14 -18.95 -15.81
C ASP A 58 0.12 -17.53 -16.31
N LEU A 59 -0.96 -16.78 -16.57
CA LEU A 59 -0.86 -15.38 -16.97
C LEU A 59 -0.22 -14.50 -15.88
N VAL A 60 -0.55 -14.73 -14.62
CA VAL A 60 0.07 -14.04 -13.47
C VAL A 60 1.55 -14.42 -13.32
N GLN A 61 1.93 -15.67 -13.62
CA GLN A 61 3.32 -16.09 -13.66
C GLN A 61 4.10 -15.30 -14.71
N VAL A 62 3.59 -15.22 -15.95
CA VAL A 62 4.22 -14.45 -17.03
C VAL A 62 4.36 -12.97 -16.64
N TRP A 63 3.31 -12.38 -16.05
CA TRP A 63 3.39 -11.01 -15.53
C TRP A 63 4.49 -10.83 -14.49
N TYR A 64 4.67 -11.81 -13.60
CA TYR A 64 5.68 -11.73 -12.57
C TYR A 64 7.10 -11.80 -13.14
N GLU A 65 7.33 -12.74 -14.06
CA GLU A 65 8.62 -12.92 -14.74
C GLU A 65 9.02 -11.67 -15.54
N LEU A 66 8.09 -11.09 -16.29
CA LEU A 66 8.36 -9.95 -17.16
C LEU A 66 8.42 -8.60 -16.42
N HIS A 67 7.68 -8.47 -15.31
CA HIS A 67 7.53 -7.18 -14.62
C HIS A 67 7.51 -7.31 -13.09
N GLY A 68 6.71 -8.20 -12.53
CA GLY A 68 6.44 -8.25 -11.10
C GLY A 68 7.68 -8.44 -10.22
N VAL A 69 8.72 -9.14 -10.71
CA VAL A 69 10.01 -9.37 -10.02
C VAL A 69 10.74 -8.06 -9.68
N GLN A 70 10.55 -7.02 -10.48
CA GLN A 70 11.21 -5.72 -10.32
C GLN A 70 10.53 -4.83 -9.27
N LEU A 71 9.37 -5.24 -8.75
CA LEU A 71 8.60 -4.45 -7.79
C LEU A 71 9.20 -4.53 -6.38
N LYS A 72 9.12 -3.42 -5.63
CA LYS A 72 9.54 -3.37 -4.22
C LYS A 72 8.71 -4.29 -3.31
N ASP A 73 7.43 -4.51 -3.63
CA ASP A 73 6.55 -5.41 -2.86
C ASP A 73 6.63 -6.84 -3.41
N GLN A 74 7.61 -7.60 -2.91
CA GLN A 74 7.85 -8.99 -3.29
C GLN A 74 6.68 -9.92 -2.93
N ARG A 75 5.82 -9.55 -1.96
CA ARG A 75 4.62 -10.33 -1.60
C ARG A 75 3.48 -10.15 -2.59
N ARG A 76 3.58 -9.19 -3.51
CA ARG A 76 2.51 -8.88 -4.47
C ARG A 76 2.18 -10.07 -5.36
N TYR A 77 3.19 -10.83 -5.79
CA TYR A 77 2.98 -12.02 -6.61
C TYR A 77 2.15 -13.08 -5.90
N GLY A 78 2.59 -13.54 -4.71
CA GLY A 78 1.83 -14.53 -3.94
C GLY A 78 0.42 -14.07 -3.57
N ARG A 79 0.22 -12.78 -3.24
CA ARG A 79 -1.13 -12.22 -3.02
C ARG A 79 -1.99 -12.26 -4.28
N THR A 80 -1.39 -12.02 -5.45
CA THR A 80 -2.11 -12.06 -6.73
C THR A 80 -2.52 -13.49 -7.07
N LEU A 81 -1.65 -14.48 -6.85
CA LEU A 81 -2.00 -15.89 -6.99
C LEU A 81 -3.13 -16.33 -6.05
N ALA A 82 -3.11 -15.89 -4.79
CA ALA A 82 -4.18 -16.21 -3.84
C ALA A 82 -5.56 -15.67 -4.30
N ILE A 83 -5.57 -14.50 -4.97
CA ILE A 83 -6.80 -13.96 -5.60
C ILE A 83 -7.25 -14.88 -6.73
N VAL A 84 -6.32 -15.32 -7.59
CA VAL A 84 -6.61 -16.22 -8.72
C VAL A 84 -7.12 -17.57 -8.24
N GLU A 85 -6.54 -18.13 -7.19
CA GLU A 85 -6.98 -19.36 -6.55
C GLU A 85 -8.41 -19.21 -6.01
N ALA A 86 -8.69 -18.11 -5.30
CA ALA A 86 -10.02 -17.82 -4.78
C ALA A 86 -11.07 -17.52 -5.88
N LEU A 87 -10.63 -17.19 -7.10
CA LEU A 87 -11.47 -17.12 -8.31
C LEU A 87 -11.70 -18.49 -8.97
N GLY A 88 -11.08 -19.56 -8.47
CA GLY A 88 -11.14 -20.90 -9.05
C GLY A 88 -10.21 -21.10 -10.24
N ASN A 89 -9.19 -20.26 -10.41
CA ASN A 89 -8.23 -20.26 -11.52
C ASN A 89 -8.89 -20.46 -12.90
N PRO A 90 -9.75 -19.51 -13.32
CA PRO A 90 -10.47 -19.61 -14.59
C PRO A 90 -9.51 -19.56 -15.79
N ILE A 91 -10.03 -19.87 -16.98
CA ILE A 91 -9.33 -19.55 -18.22
C ILE A 91 -9.20 -18.03 -18.28
N ALA A 92 -8.02 -17.50 -18.58
CA ALA A 92 -7.77 -16.07 -18.47
C ALA A 92 -8.74 -15.23 -19.32
N SER A 93 -9.13 -15.72 -20.51
CA SER A 93 -10.10 -15.05 -21.40
C SER A 93 -11.56 -15.26 -21.03
N SER A 94 -11.88 -16.14 -20.07
CA SER A 94 -13.25 -16.22 -19.55
C SER A 94 -13.50 -15.20 -18.45
N LEU A 95 -12.45 -14.62 -17.86
CA LEU A 95 -12.60 -13.64 -16.78
C LEU A 95 -13.38 -12.41 -17.27
N THR A 96 -14.52 -12.15 -16.63
CA THR A 96 -15.34 -10.96 -16.92
C THR A 96 -15.54 -10.08 -15.68
N ALA A 97 -15.99 -8.84 -15.90
CA ALA A 97 -16.42 -7.96 -14.81
C ALA A 97 -17.54 -8.57 -13.94
N LEU A 98 -18.41 -9.41 -14.52
CA LEU A 98 -19.45 -10.12 -13.78
C LEU A 98 -18.85 -11.20 -12.87
N GLU A 99 -17.93 -12.01 -13.37
CA GLU A 99 -17.24 -13.04 -12.57
C GLU A 99 -16.47 -12.42 -11.42
N PHE A 100 -15.71 -11.36 -11.68
CA PHE A 100 -15.02 -10.63 -10.61
C PHE A 100 -16.01 -9.96 -9.63
N SER A 101 -17.18 -9.51 -10.09
CA SER A 101 -18.21 -8.95 -9.21
C SER A 101 -18.82 -10.02 -8.28
N ARG A 102 -19.00 -11.26 -8.77
CA ARG A 102 -19.42 -12.41 -7.94
C ARG A 102 -18.36 -12.75 -6.89
N TYR A 103 -17.10 -12.82 -7.30
CA TYR A 103 -15.97 -12.97 -6.39
C TYR A 103 -15.97 -11.88 -5.31
N ARG A 104 -16.10 -10.61 -5.70
CA ARG A 104 -16.17 -9.48 -4.78
C ARG A 104 -17.30 -9.64 -3.76
N ALA A 105 -18.49 -10.06 -4.20
CA ALA A 105 -19.62 -10.28 -3.29
C ALA A 105 -19.33 -11.35 -2.24
N GLU A 106 -18.66 -12.43 -2.63
CA GLU A 106 -18.24 -13.49 -1.70
C GLU A 106 -17.14 -13.00 -0.74
N ARG A 107 -16.13 -12.28 -1.24
CA ARG A 107 -15.04 -11.75 -0.42
C ARG A 107 -15.52 -10.76 0.64
N LEU A 108 -16.54 -9.96 0.33
CA LEU A 108 -17.11 -9.00 1.29
C LEU A 108 -17.74 -9.67 2.52
N LYS A 109 -18.04 -10.97 2.49
CA LYS A 109 -18.48 -11.72 3.67
C LYS A 109 -17.36 -11.94 4.70
N SER A 110 -16.10 -11.87 4.27
CA SER A 110 -14.92 -12.18 5.11
C SER A 110 -13.85 -11.08 5.13
N CYS A 111 -13.96 -10.09 4.26
CA CYS A 111 -12.94 -9.06 4.04
C CYS A 111 -13.56 -7.66 3.96
N THR A 112 -12.77 -6.65 4.31
CA THR A 112 -13.21 -5.24 4.20
C THR A 112 -13.27 -4.78 2.74
N PRO A 113 -14.11 -3.78 2.41
CA PRO A 113 -14.14 -3.17 1.08
C PRO A 113 -12.77 -2.67 0.58
N ALA A 114 -11.93 -2.18 1.51
CA ALA A 114 -10.56 -1.79 1.22
C ALA A 114 -9.72 -2.95 0.69
N THR A 115 -9.78 -4.11 1.34
CA THR A 115 -9.09 -5.32 0.90
C THR A 115 -9.55 -5.73 -0.50
N VAL A 116 -10.85 -5.77 -0.75
CA VAL A 116 -11.35 -6.18 -2.08
C VAL A 116 -10.98 -5.16 -3.17
N ASN A 117 -10.95 -3.86 -2.85
CA ASN A 117 -10.44 -2.84 -3.76
C ASN A 117 -8.93 -2.99 -4.05
N HIS A 118 -8.14 -3.49 -3.09
CA HIS A 118 -6.74 -3.84 -3.34
C HIS A 118 -6.61 -5.04 -4.28
N GLU A 119 -7.40 -6.10 -4.06
CA GLU A 119 -7.42 -7.30 -4.92
C GLU A 119 -7.78 -6.95 -6.37
N HIS A 120 -8.82 -6.14 -6.54
CA HIS A 120 -9.21 -5.60 -7.85
C HIS A 120 -8.06 -4.83 -8.52
N ARG A 121 -7.39 -3.93 -7.80
CA ARG A 121 -6.25 -3.19 -8.36
C ARG A 121 -5.10 -4.09 -8.79
N TYR A 122 -4.86 -5.19 -8.07
CA TYR A 122 -3.79 -6.12 -8.40
C TYR A 122 -4.06 -6.81 -9.72
N LEU A 123 -5.22 -7.46 -9.88
CA LEU A 123 -5.56 -8.11 -11.15
C LEU A 123 -5.71 -7.12 -12.30
N LYS A 124 -6.34 -5.96 -12.07
CA LYS A 124 -6.42 -4.92 -13.10
C LYS A 124 -5.04 -4.50 -13.59
N ALA A 125 -4.07 -4.37 -12.68
CA ALA A 125 -2.69 -4.01 -13.03
C ALA A 125 -1.97 -5.12 -13.79
N VAL A 126 -2.21 -6.41 -13.48
CA VAL A 126 -1.66 -7.55 -14.24
C VAL A 126 -2.06 -7.44 -15.71
N PHE A 127 -3.37 -7.33 -15.99
CA PHE A 127 -3.86 -7.20 -17.37
C PHE A 127 -3.33 -5.94 -18.06
N ASN A 128 -3.34 -4.79 -17.37
CA ASN A 128 -2.81 -3.55 -17.97
C ASN A 128 -1.34 -3.66 -18.37
N GLU A 129 -0.50 -4.28 -17.54
CA GLU A 129 0.92 -4.43 -17.85
C GLU A 129 1.14 -5.41 -18.99
N LEU A 130 0.44 -6.55 -18.99
CA LEU A 130 0.55 -7.54 -20.06
C LEU A 130 0.01 -7.03 -21.40
N ILE A 131 -0.99 -6.15 -21.39
CA ILE A 131 -1.43 -5.41 -22.59
C ILE A 131 -0.29 -4.52 -23.09
N ARG A 132 0.33 -3.75 -22.20
CA ARG A 132 1.44 -2.85 -22.56
C ARG A 132 2.62 -3.62 -23.16
N LEU A 133 2.92 -4.81 -22.63
CA LEU A 133 4.00 -5.67 -23.10
C LEU A 133 3.65 -6.46 -24.37
N GLY A 134 2.43 -6.36 -24.89
CA GLY A 134 1.99 -7.13 -26.07
C GLY A 134 1.78 -8.62 -25.80
N VAL A 135 1.65 -9.03 -24.54
CA VAL A 135 1.35 -10.42 -24.16
C VAL A 135 -0.17 -10.68 -24.19
N TRP A 136 -0.95 -9.67 -23.81
CA TRP A 136 -2.42 -9.72 -23.82
C TRP A 136 -2.99 -8.78 -24.87
N HIS A 137 -3.72 -9.33 -25.84
CA HIS A 137 -4.22 -8.58 -27.01
C HIS A 137 -5.70 -8.18 -26.91
N GLU A 138 -6.41 -8.65 -25.89
CA GLU A 138 -7.82 -8.31 -25.67
C GLU A 138 -7.94 -7.09 -24.75
N ALA A 139 -9.15 -6.55 -24.58
CA ALA A 139 -9.37 -5.51 -23.58
C ALA A 139 -9.11 -6.04 -22.17
N ASN A 140 -8.76 -5.15 -21.24
CA ASN A 140 -8.67 -5.52 -19.83
C ASN A 140 -10.07 -5.84 -19.28
N PRO A 141 -10.34 -7.06 -18.78
CA PRO A 141 -11.67 -7.46 -18.34
C PRO A 141 -12.19 -6.67 -17.13
N LEU A 142 -11.30 -5.99 -16.41
CA LEU A 142 -11.59 -5.19 -15.22
C LEU A 142 -11.42 -3.67 -15.47
N ALA A 143 -11.28 -3.24 -16.73
CA ALA A 143 -11.09 -1.82 -17.08
C ALA A 143 -12.19 -0.91 -16.52
N ASN A 144 -13.45 -1.31 -16.75
CA ASN A 144 -14.64 -0.52 -16.46
C ASN A 144 -15.31 -0.86 -15.12
N LEU A 145 -14.78 -1.84 -14.39
CA LEU A 145 -15.31 -2.17 -13.09
C LEU A 145 -14.99 -1.04 -12.11
N ARG A 146 -16.02 -0.51 -11.43
CA ARG A 146 -15.84 0.52 -10.40
C ARG A 146 -15.37 -0.11 -9.09
N GLN A 147 -14.45 0.58 -8.42
CA GLN A 147 -14.08 0.26 -7.04
C GLN A 147 -15.24 0.56 -6.10
N LEU A 148 -15.30 -0.16 -4.98
CA LEU A 148 -16.25 0.13 -3.92
C LEU A 148 -15.91 1.51 -3.32
N ARG A 149 -16.92 2.32 -3.06
CA ARG A 149 -16.75 3.53 -2.26
C ARG A 149 -16.40 3.09 -0.84
N ILE A 150 -15.39 3.73 -0.26
CA ILE A 150 -14.98 3.53 1.12
C ILE A 150 -15.11 4.90 1.75
N ASP A 151 -15.92 5.01 2.79
CA ASP A 151 -16.05 6.25 3.52
C ASP A 151 -14.75 6.54 4.27
N GLU A 152 -14.37 7.81 4.30
CA GLU A 152 -13.18 8.23 5.04
C GLU A 152 -13.42 7.99 6.52
N THR A 153 -12.59 7.12 7.12
CA THR A 153 -12.58 6.94 8.57
C THR A 153 -12.12 8.23 9.24
N GLU A 154 -12.86 8.64 10.27
CA GLU A 154 -12.51 9.76 11.12
C GLU A 154 -11.06 9.65 11.60
N LEU A 155 -10.37 10.78 11.66
CA LEU A 155 -8.97 10.83 12.05
C LEU A 155 -8.84 10.56 13.55
N THR A 156 -8.36 9.37 13.91
CA THR A 156 -8.05 9.03 15.31
C THR A 156 -6.61 9.42 15.67
N PHE A 157 -6.46 10.08 16.81
CA PHE A 157 -5.18 10.43 17.43
C PHE A 157 -5.32 10.43 18.97
N LEU A 158 -4.19 10.44 19.68
CA LEU A 158 -4.16 10.43 21.14
C LEU A 158 -4.14 11.85 21.71
N THR A 159 -4.80 12.06 22.85
CA THR A 159 -4.61 13.24 23.70
C THR A 159 -3.22 13.23 24.36
N LEU A 160 -2.82 14.36 24.97
CA LEU A 160 -1.53 14.44 25.66
C LEU A 160 -1.47 13.51 26.89
N ASP A 161 -2.58 13.32 27.60
CA ASP A 161 -2.65 12.38 28.73
C ASP A 161 -2.55 10.93 28.27
N GLU A 162 -3.22 10.58 27.18
CA GLU A 162 -3.09 9.25 26.56
C GLU A 162 -1.66 9.01 26.06
N CYS A 163 -0.99 10.03 25.51
CA CYS A 163 0.43 9.94 25.15
C CYS A 163 1.30 9.60 26.36
N ARG A 164 1.06 10.26 27.52
CA ARG A 164 1.77 9.97 28.77
C ARG A 164 1.51 8.53 29.22
N MET A 165 0.26 8.07 29.19
CA MET A 165 -0.09 6.68 29.51
C MET A 165 0.65 5.68 28.62
N VAL A 166 0.63 5.88 27.30
CA VAL A 166 1.33 5.01 26.34
C VAL A 166 2.83 5.01 26.58
N LEU A 167 3.46 6.17 26.82
CA LEU A 167 4.89 6.26 27.10
C LEU A 167 5.26 5.57 28.42
N ASN A 168 4.44 5.68 29.46
CA ASN A 168 4.64 4.99 30.73
C ASN A 168 4.58 3.47 30.55
N GLU A 169 3.62 2.96 29.79
CA GLU A 169 3.55 1.52 29.50
C GLU A 169 4.68 1.03 28.58
N CYS A 170 5.16 1.89 27.67
CA CYS A 170 6.37 1.61 26.89
C CYS A 170 7.61 1.54 27.77
N ALA A 171 7.70 2.35 28.83
CA ALA A 171 8.79 2.32 29.80
C ALA A 171 8.79 1.05 30.64
N ARG A 172 7.60 0.51 30.95
CA ARG A 172 7.39 -0.79 31.64
C ARG A 172 7.59 -2.02 30.74
N SER A 173 7.80 -1.82 29.44
CA SER A 173 8.04 -2.92 28.49
C SER A 173 9.35 -3.64 28.80
N THR A 174 9.34 -4.97 28.72
CA THR A 174 10.56 -5.79 28.81
C THR A 174 11.53 -5.55 27.65
N ASN A 175 11.04 -4.99 26.54
CA ASN A 175 11.90 -4.53 25.44
C ASN A 175 12.26 -3.06 25.65
N SER A 176 13.51 -2.82 26.06
CA SER A 176 14.07 -1.49 26.38
C SER A 176 14.00 -0.48 25.23
N HIS A 177 13.92 -0.95 23.97
CA HIS A 177 13.87 -0.11 22.77
C HIS A 177 12.46 0.44 22.47
N THR A 178 11.42 -0.12 23.10
CA THR A 178 10.02 0.29 22.85
C THR A 178 9.83 1.78 23.14
N LEU A 179 10.33 2.25 24.29
CA LEU A 179 10.20 3.63 24.74
C LEU A 179 10.90 4.63 23.80
N PRO A 180 12.21 4.51 23.49
CA PRO A 180 12.88 5.46 22.59
C PRO A 180 12.25 5.49 21.19
N VAL A 181 11.81 4.34 20.65
CA VAL A 181 11.12 4.29 19.35
C VAL A 181 9.77 5.01 19.41
N ALA A 182 8.98 4.81 20.46
CA ALA A 182 7.70 5.50 20.64
C ALA A 182 7.88 7.01 20.79
N LYS A 183 8.85 7.46 21.60
CA LYS A 183 9.20 8.89 21.73
C LYS A 183 9.64 9.49 20.39
N LEU A 184 10.46 8.78 19.62
CA LEU A 184 10.88 9.23 18.29
C LEU A 184 9.69 9.40 17.34
N CYS A 185 8.73 8.47 17.35
CA CYS A 185 7.52 8.59 16.53
C CYS A 185 6.70 9.82 16.92
N LEU A 186 6.50 10.06 18.22
CA LEU A 186 5.78 11.25 18.72
C LEU A 186 6.53 12.56 18.48
N ALA A 187 7.86 12.56 18.44
CA ALA A 187 8.65 13.76 18.21
C ALA A 187 8.75 14.15 16.73
N THR A 188 8.65 13.20 15.80
CA THR A 188 8.98 13.40 14.38
C THR A 188 7.89 13.02 13.40
N GLY A 189 6.82 12.39 13.87
CA GLY A 189 5.80 11.79 13.00
C GLY A 189 6.31 10.63 12.16
N ALA A 190 7.45 10.02 12.51
CA ALA A 190 7.99 8.88 11.78
C ALA A 190 7.02 7.68 11.77
N ARG A 191 7.05 6.89 10.69
CA ARG A 191 6.40 5.57 10.72
C ARG A 191 7.16 4.67 11.70
N TRP A 192 6.45 3.77 12.38
CA TRP A 192 7.07 2.83 13.32
C TRP A 192 8.29 2.13 12.73
N ASP A 193 8.15 1.54 11.54
CA ASP A 193 9.23 0.78 10.92
C ASP A 193 10.41 1.69 10.50
N GLU A 194 10.17 2.97 10.18
CA GLU A 194 11.23 3.95 9.90
C GLU A 194 11.99 4.32 11.18
N ALA A 195 11.28 4.51 12.30
CA ALA A 195 11.86 4.82 13.61
C ALA A 195 12.62 3.62 14.19
N GLU A 196 12.08 2.40 14.06
CA GLU A 196 12.67 1.17 14.58
C GLU A 196 13.89 0.72 13.75
N SER A 197 13.96 1.07 12.47
CA SER A 197 15.06 0.69 11.57
C SER A 197 16.20 1.69 11.49
N ILE A 198 16.14 2.76 12.29
CA ILE A 198 17.18 3.77 12.30
C ILE A 198 18.54 3.21 12.75
N THR A 199 19.59 3.75 12.16
CA THR A 199 21.00 3.43 12.48
C THR A 199 21.66 4.59 13.19
N ARG A 200 22.78 4.33 13.88
CA ARG A 200 23.53 5.36 14.60
C ARG A 200 23.98 6.51 13.68
N ASN A 201 24.37 6.22 12.44
CA ASN A 201 24.81 7.22 11.45
C ASN A 201 23.70 8.15 10.96
N GLN A 202 22.44 7.84 11.26
CA GLN A 202 21.30 8.70 10.93
C GLN A 202 21.00 9.71 12.04
N LEU A 203 21.70 9.64 13.17
CA LEU A 203 21.65 10.62 14.25
C LEU A 203 22.87 11.53 14.12
N ALA A 204 22.65 12.79 13.74
CA ALA A 204 23.72 13.76 13.61
C ALA A 204 23.19 15.17 13.88
N ASN A 205 23.99 15.98 14.59
CA ASN A 205 23.74 17.41 14.81
C ASN A 205 22.34 17.73 15.37
N GLY A 206 21.86 16.95 16.36
CA GLY A 206 20.53 17.13 16.93
C GLY A 206 19.37 16.79 15.97
N GLN A 207 19.66 16.04 14.90
CA GLN A 207 18.66 15.66 13.89
C GLN A 207 18.66 14.16 13.61
N VAL A 208 17.50 13.68 13.18
CA VAL A 208 17.28 12.34 12.67
C VAL A 208 17.07 12.39 11.16
N ARG A 209 17.92 11.68 10.41
CA ARG A 209 17.81 11.56 8.95
C ARG A 209 17.11 10.26 8.54
N PHE A 210 15.92 10.36 7.94
CA PHE A 210 15.21 9.24 7.36
C PHE A 210 15.52 9.12 5.86
N SER A 211 16.28 8.10 5.45
CA SER A 211 16.76 7.93 4.06
C SER A 211 16.11 6.78 3.29
N ARG A 212 15.59 5.74 3.98
CA ARG A 212 14.97 4.55 3.38
C ARG A 212 13.45 4.53 3.56
N THR A 213 12.78 5.60 3.10
CA THR A 213 11.32 5.68 3.22
C THR A 213 10.64 4.91 2.08
N LYS A 214 9.42 4.41 2.29
CA LYS A 214 8.61 3.71 1.26
C LYS A 214 8.49 4.50 -0.05
N ASN A 215 8.62 5.83 0.03
CA ASN A 215 8.46 6.77 -1.09
C ASN A 215 9.79 7.36 -1.60
N GLY A 216 10.95 6.93 -1.09
CA GLY A 216 12.27 7.36 -1.56
C GLY A 216 12.68 8.81 -1.22
N ARG A 217 11.83 9.56 -0.52
CA ARG A 217 12.16 10.93 -0.08
C ARG A 217 12.98 10.89 1.20
N VAL A 218 14.17 11.50 1.16
CA VAL A 218 15.03 11.71 2.31
C VAL A 218 14.58 12.95 3.05
N ARG A 219 14.51 12.88 4.38
CA ARG A 219 14.18 14.04 5.24
C ARG A 219 14.98 14.01 6.53
N SER A 220 15.35 15.18 7.03
CA SER A 220 16.01 15.34 8.33
C SER A 220 15.10 16.14 9.25
N ILE A 221 14.83 15.61 10.44
CA ILE A 221 13.93 16.22 11.42
C ILE A 221 14.72 16.49 12.69
N PRO A 222 14.72 17.74 13.20
CA PRO A 222 15.28 18.05 14.51
C PRO A 222 14.61 17.24 15.62
N VAL A 223 15.41 16.80 16.59
CA VAL A 223 14.95 16.08 17.77
C VAL A 223 15.62 16.62 19.02
N PRO A 224 14.96 16.56 20.19
CA PRO A 224 15.57 16.94 21.46
C PRO A 224 16.83 16.12 21.79
N ASP A 225 17.84 16.77 22.38
CA ASP A 225 19.12 16.12 22.72
C ASP A 225 18.96 15.01 23.77
N ASP A 226 18.02 15.17 24.70
CA ASP A 226 17.69 14.14 25.71
C ASP A 226 17.12 12.87 25.06
N LEU A 227 16.34 13.01 23.98
CA LEU A 227 15.87 11.89 23.20
C LEU A 227 17.03 11.20 22.46
N VAL A 228 17.93 11.97 21.83
CA VAL A 228 19.12 11.39 21.18
C VAL A 228 19.95 10.62 22.20
N LYS A 229 20.21 11.20 23.37
CA LYS A 229 20.94 10.55 24.46
C LYS A 229 20.27 9.24 24.87
N LEU A 230 18.96 9.25 25.14
CA LEU A 230 18.19 8.03 25.47
C LEU A 230 18.28 6.96 24.38
N MET A 231 18.20 7.35 23.11
CA MET A 231 18.31 6.44 21.97
C MET A 231 19.70 5.80 21.88
N LEU A 232 20.76 6.56 22.13
CA LEU A 232 22.14 6.08 22.09
C LEU A 232 22.50 5.22 23.32
N GLU A 233 21.95 5.54 24.49
CA GLU A 233 22.13 4.78 25.74
C GLU A 233 21.46 3.41 25.68
N ARG A 234 20.25 3.33 25.11
CA ARG A 234 19.48 2.09 25.02
C ARG A 234 19.72 1.30 23.75
N GLY A 235 20.23 1.94 22.70
CA GLY A 235 20.42 1.32 21.40
C GLY A 235 21.64 0.40 21.36
N TYR A 236 21.64 -0.52 20.39
CA TYR A 236 22.79 -1.37 20.13
C TYR A 236 24.05 -0.56 19.77
N PRO A 237 25.24 -1.05 20.15
CA PRO A 237 26.50 -0.48 19.70
C PRO A 237 26.72 -0.74 18.20
N GLY A 238 27.64 0.03 17.60
CA GLY A 238 28.07 -0.14 16.21
C GLY A 238 27.28 0.66 15.17
N SER A 239 27.48 0.30 13.90
CA SER A 239 26.94 1.00 12.71
C SER A 239 25.61 0.44 12.20
N GLY A 240 25.11 -0.63 12.81
CA GLY A 240 23.86 -1.29 12.47
C GLY A 240 22.61 -0.53 12.95
N ARG A 241 21.48 -1.24 12.97
CA ARG A 241 20.23 -0.73 13.56
C ARG A 241 20.45 -0.46 15.05
N LEU A 242 19.94 0.66 15.54
CA LEU A 242 19.96 0.99 16.97
C LEU A 242 18.99 0.12 17.76
N PHE A 243 17.89 -0.31 17.16
CA PHE A 243 16.81 -0.98 17.88
C PHE A 243 16.54 -2.37 17.31
N SER A 244 16.25 -3.31 18.22
CA SER A 244 15.61 -4.58 17.89
C SER A 244 14.16 -4.35 17.47
N SER A 245 13.58 -5.38 16.84
CA SER A 245 12.14 -5.39 16.57
C SER A 245 11.37 -5.25 17.89
N CYS A 246 10.65 -4.15 18.04
CA CYS A 246 9.87 -3.81 19.24
C CYS A 246 8.41 -3.50 18.92
N ARG A 247 7.97 -3.63 17.65
CA ARG A 247 6.57 -3.46 17.24
C ARG A 247 5.56 -4.29 18.04
N SER A 248 5.86 -5.55 18.31
CA SER A 248 4.99 -6.41 19.13
C SER A 248 5.02 -6.03 20.61
N ALA A 249 6.16 -5.52 21.10
CA ALA A 249 6.26 -5.03 22.48
C ALA A 249 5.45 -3.73 22.65
N PHE A 250 5.47 -2.84 21.65
CA PHE A 250 4.62 -1.66 21.60
C PHE A 250 3.14 -2.02 21.60
N ARG A 251 2.73 -3.02 20.79
CA ARG A 251 1.34 -3.50 20.79
C ARG A 251 0.89 -3.90 22.20
N LYS A 252 1.68 -4.73 22.88
CA LYS A 252 1.39 -5.17 24.25
C LYS A 252 1.39 -3.99 25.25
N ALA A 253 2.30 -3.03 25.08
CA ALA A 253 2.32 -1.83 25.92
C ALA A 253 1.07 -0.98 25.74
N TYR A 254 0.63 -0.81 24.49
CA TYR A 254 -0.60 -0.11 24.18
C TYR A 254 -1.84 -0.85 24.69
N GLU A 255 -1.90 -2.18 24.57
CA GLU A 255 -3.01 -2.98 25.13
C GLU A 255 -3.15 -2.78 26.65
N ARG A 256 -2.03 -2.65 27.39
CA ARG A 256 -2.04 -2.39 28.83
C ARG A 256 -2.60 -1.02 29.21
N THR A 257 -2.67 -0.06 28.30
CA THR A 257 -3.29 1.24 28.60
C THR A 257 -4.81 1.18 28.61
N GLY A 258 -5.42 0.11 28.09
CA GLY A 258 -6.88 0.00 27.92
C GLY A 258 -7.45 0.94 26.86
N LEU A 259 -6.61 1.58 26.06
CA LEU A 259 -7.06 2.51 25.01
C LEU A 259 -7.48 1.72 23.76
N HIS A 260 -8.55 2.18 23.12
CA HIS A 260 -9.06 1.60 21.89
C HIS A 260 -8.96 2.62 20.75
N THR A 261 -8.12 2.34 19.75
CA THR A 261 -8.03 3.17 18.55
C THR A 261 -8.35 2.34 17.31
N PRO A 262 -9.29 2.77 16.45
CA PRO A 262 -9.59 2.07 15.21
C PRO A 262 -8.39 2.13 14.25
N GLY A 263 -8.10 1.00 13.60
CA GLY A 263 -7.13 0.93 12.50
C GLY A 263 -5.73 0.41 12.87
N GLN A 264 -4.71 0.91 12.15
CA GLN A 264 -3.34 0.43 12.28
C GLN A 264 -2.62 1.10 13.45
N LEU A 265 -2.56 0.41 14.59
CA LEU A 265 -1.88 0.84 15.81
C LEU A 265 -0.49 1.46 15.57
N THR A 266 0.29 0.96 14.61
CA THR A 266 1.64 1.48 14.34
C THR A 266 1.69 2.86 13.70
N HIS A 267 0.56 3.40 13.30
CA HIS A 267 0.44 4.77 12.79
C HIS A 267 -0.17 5.72 13.81
N ILE A 268 -0.65 5.24 14.97
CA ILE A 268 -1.33 6.10 15.93
C ILE A 268 -0.42 7.24 16.40
N LEU A 269 0.83 6.95 16.76
CA LEU A 269 1.78 7.98 17.22
C LEU A 269 2.10 9.02 16.14
N ARG A 270 2.09 8.59 14.87
CA ARG A 270 2.28 9.50 13.73
C ARG A 270 1.05 10.39 13.51
N HIS A 271 -0.15 9.83 13.61
CA HIS A 271 -1.39 10.61 13.56
C HIS A 271 -1.44 11.60 14.72
N THR A 272 -1.08 11.16 15.93
CA THR A 272 -0.91 12.03 17.10
C THR A 272 0.03 13.18 16.85
N PHE A 273 1.27 12.94 16.40
CA PHE A 273 2.20 14.02 16.08
C PHE A 273 1.59 15.01 15.08
N ALA A 274 1.01 14.51 14.00
CA ALA A 274 0.46 15.34 12.93
C ALA A 274 -0.76 16.17 13.39
N SER A 275 -1.65 15.57 14.17
CA SER A 275 -2.82 16.24 14.74
C SER A 275 -2.41 17.35 15.69
N HIS A 276 -1.57 17.05 16.68
CA HIS A 276 -1.09 18.05 17.63
C HIS A 276 -0.28 19.16 16.93
N TYR A 277 0.53 18.82 15.92
CA TYR A 277 1.25 19.82 15.12
C TYR A 277 0.29 20.82 14.44
N MET A 278 -0.80 20.33 13.83
CA MET A 278 -1.78 21.22 13.19
C MET A 278 -2.58 22.02 14.23
N MET A 279 -3.00 21.39 15.33
CA MET A 279 -3.72 22.06 16.43
C MET A 279 -2.94 23.23 17.03
N GLN A 280 -1.62 23.15 17.03
CA GLN A 280 -0.73 24.22 17.50
C GLN A 280 -0.41 25.28 16.41
N GLY A 281 -1.18 25.32 15.31
CA GLY A 281 -0.99 26.29 14.23
C GLY A 281 0.14 25.96 13.27
N GLY A 282 0.62 24.71 13.27
CA GLY A 282 1.69 24.27 12.37
C GLY A 282 1.31 24.39 10.88
N ASN A 283 2.30 24.71 10.04
CA ASN A 283 2.09 24.86 8.60
C ASN A 283 1.90 23.50 7.91
N ILE A 284 0.81 23.34 7.15
CA ILE A 284 0.44 22.07 6.50
C ILE A 284 1.49 21.57 5.47
N LEU A 285 2.17 22.47 4.77
CA LEU A 285 3.23 22.12 3.80
C LEU A 285 4.50 21.66 4.52
N THR A 286 4.82 22.28 5.65
CA THR A 286 5.88 21.81 6.54
C THR A 286 5.54 20.43 7.10
N LEU A 287 4.31 20.21 7.55
CA LEU A 287 3.86 18.89 8.00
C LEU A 287 3.97 17.84 6.88
N GLN A 288 3.59 18.17 5.65
CA GLN A 288 3.75 17.27 4.49
C GLN A 288 5.20 16.81 4.32
N ARG A 289 6.16 17.74 4.45
CA ARG A 289 7.60 17.48 4.37
C ARG A 289 8.08 16.64 5.56
N ILE A 290 7.69 16.98 6.79
CA ILE A 290 8.02 16.22 8.01
C ILE A 290 7.51 14.78 7.92
N LEU A 291 6.29 14.60 7.43
CA LEU A 291 5.67 13.29 7.26
C LEU A 291 6.22 12.54 6.03
N GLY A 292 6.88 13.21 5.09
CA GLY A 292 7.35 12.61 3.84
C GLY A 292 6.20 12.16 2.92
N HIS A 293 5.09 12.88 2.92
CA HIS A 293 3.95 12.59 2.04
C HIS A 293 4.27 13.01 0.60
N GLY A 294 3.98 12.09 -0.33
CA GLY A 294 4.21 12.30 -1.78
C GLY A 294 3.25 13.32 -2.37
N ASP A 295 2.00 13.25 -1.93
CA ASP A 295 0.85 14.04 -2.35
C ASP A 295 0.31 14.79 -1.12
N ILE A 296 -0.01 16.08 -1.29
CA ILE A 296 -0.56 16.93 -0.24
C ILE A 296 -1.93 16.41 0.25
N LYS A 297 -2.72 15.75 -0.60
CA LYS A 297 -4.01 15.17 -0.22
C LYS A 297 -3.90 14.22 0.98
N MET A 298 -2.77 13.53 1.13
CA MET A 298 -2.52 12.67 2.30
C MET A 298 -2.39 13.46 3.61
N THR A 299 -1.89 14.69 3.54
CA THR A 299 -1.73 15.59 4.68
C THR A 299 -2.99 16.43 4.92
N MET A 300 -3.76 16.74 3.87
CA MET A 300 -5.00 17.51 4.00
C MET A 300 -6.00 16.91 4.98
N ARG A 301 -5.93 15.61 5.26
CA ARG A 301 -6.72 14.99 6.32
C ARG A 301 -6.53 15.60 7.72
N TYR A 302 -5.45 16.34 7.96
CA TYR A 302 -5.20 17.04 9.23
C TYR A 302 -5.58 18.53 9.18
N SER A 303 -5.96 19.08 8.02
CA SER A 303 -6.12 20.53 7.86
C SER A 303 -7.26 21.10 8.68
N HIS A 304 -8.32 20.32 8.92
CA HIS A 304 -9.46 20.71 9.74
C HIS A 304 -9.12 20.88 11.24
N LEU A 305 -7.94 20.44 11.68
CA LEU A 305 -7.46 20.62 13.04
C LEU A 305 -6.69 21.93 13.23
N ALA A 306 -6.36 22.63 12.13
CA ALA A 306 -5.70 23.93 12.23
C ALA A 306 -6.65 24.95 12.86
N PRO A 307 -6.17 25.85 13.72
CA PRO A 307 -6.97 26.98 14.17
C PRO A 307 -7.47 27.81 12.98
N ASP A 308 -8.70 28.32 13.08
CA ASP A 308 -9.27 29.20 12.06
C ASP A 308 -8.52 30.54 12.04
N HIS A 309 -7.59 30.69 11.09
CA HIS A 309 -6.76 31.88 10.95
C HIS A 309 -7.34 32.91 9.97
N PHE A 310 -8.62 32.85 9.61
CA PHE A 310 -9.22 33.81 8.67
C PHE A 310 -9.06 35.26 9.12
N ALA A 311 -9.06 35.54 10.43
CA ALA A 311 -8.80 36.87 10.97
C ALA A 311 -7.38 37.37 10.68
N THR A 312 -6.38 36.48 10.60
CA THR A 312 -5.00 36.88 10.27
C THR A 312 -4.84 37.32 8.80
N ALA A 313 -5.77 36.93 7.91
CA ALA A 313 -5.76 37.41 6.53
C ALA A 313 -6.02 38.92 6.45
N LEU A 314 -6.80 39.46 7.38
CA LEU A 314 -7.03 40.91 7.47
C LEU A 314 -5.74 41.61 7.92
N THR A 315 -5.08 41.11 8.97
CA THR A 315 -3.87 41.72 9.54
C THR A 315 -2.63 41.57 8.67
N HIS A 316 -2.58 40.57 7.79
CA HIS A 316 -1.47 40.35 6.85
C HIS A 316 -1.79 40.82 5.42
N SER A 317 -2.92 41.50 5.22
CA SER A 317 -3.25 42.08 3.91
C SER A 317 -2.33 43.27 3.60
N PRO A 318 -2.00 43.53 2.30
CA PRO A 318 -1.22 44.71 1.94
C PRO A 318 -1.81 46.02 2.48
N LEU A 319 -3.14 46.13 2.55
CA LEU A 319 -3.81 47.31 3.10
C LEU A 319 -3.50 47.49 4.60
N ALA A 320 -3.58 46.43 5.39
CA ALA A 320 -3.27 46.51 6.82
C ALA A 320 -1.79 46.80 7.09
N LEU A 321 -0.88 46.33 6.23
CA LEU A 321 0.54 46.63 6.33
C LEU A 321 0.84 48.09 5.98
N LEU A 322 0.21 48.63 4.93
CA LEU A 322 0.34 50.04 4.56
C LEU A 322 -0.16 50.97 5.66
N SER A 323 -1.26 50.64 6.35
CA SER A 323 -1.74 51.42 7.51
C SER A 323 -0.81 51.38 8.73
N GLN A 324 0.17 50.46 8.77
CA GLN A 324 1.21 50.41 9.82
C GLN A 324 2.48 51.15 9.41
N GLU A 325 2.65 51.48 8.12
CA GLU A 325 3.81 52.19 7.58
C GLU A 325 3.62 53.71 7.55
N GLU A 326 2.40 54.24 7.75
CA GLU A 326 2.16 55.68 7.83
C GLU A 326 2.84 56.27 9.09
N PRO A 327 3.87 57.14 8.95
CA PRO A 327 4.54 57.74 10.09
C PRO A 327 3.60 58.71 10.82
N GLN A 328 3.76 58.78 12.13
CA GLN A 328 3.15 59.77 13.04
C GLN A 328 3.63 61.23 12.80
N ASP A 329 3.96 61.61 11.56
CA ASP A 329 4.52 62.94 11.22
C ASP A 329 3.47 63.95 10.73
N ALA A 330 2.18 63.71 11.00
CA ALA A 330 1.09 64.63 10.66
C ALA A 330 0.47 65.34 11.90
N ALA A 331 1.25 65.53 12.96
CA ALA A 331 0.86 66.36 14.10
C ALA A 331 2.07 67.16 14.63
N ASN A 332 2.43 68.23 13.90
CA ASN A 332 3.16 69.38 14.44
C ASN A 332 2.33 70.63 14.19
#